data_AF-D5SUS0-F1
#
_entry.id   AF-D5SUS0-F1
#
_cell.length_a   1.000
_cell.length_b   1.000
_cell.length_c   1.000
_cell.angle_alpha   90.00
_cell.angle_beta   90.00
_cell.angle_gamma   90.00
#
_symmetry.space_group_name_H-M   'P 1'
#
loop_
_entity.id
_entity.type
_entity.pdbx_description
1 polymer ?
#
loop_
_entity_poly.entity_id
_entity_poly.type
_entity_poly.pdbx_seq_one_letter_code
_entity_poly.pdbx_strand_id
1 'polypeptide(L)'
;MFSRIWQQLSAASPVAKVTATLWLCLLVLLELLGRETKSDWFDLASFVALIIAFILTIRVHRRQPLAIVTWLILKIDRGLKQFRKSLMNFGVDFRPPAQHRLYGLPRLWGAIAIATFPLTLLAIVTTFYPAAFLRELAAGNFYLPWLGLWSLIVITGISAMLIHGVFFYLGLHDMLMEHAGKLLNNPRQADAEDDQIRRRIHQLSCLAVAFVFVAALLLPCRWGVNLILGMYALILLSILCCGQGLLFTCRQAAGTRLMHIDGRWLMAIQWSFPISLAVPALIFAGTLPNATAHQLPALHLLQGLITWVACLGSLMITVINLRYLLLATVFHPARIPHELSVKPVATVRWKRYARPVAQLFSATLGRIQKLVISQRVHTASATRPTDSADSMEANSSLAPTGSLWHDSETFLRVRRFEIAARRELLRGLEKLMKPLARQSESPPTGILVGLQHWFMLGLAADGDRESRFLRDRTILDPILSWPFYRAISMRARHHYYLLTKALDIDLIYLEKGISFRKFVKVLRVMFETYDMHGGRQRAEEHQFTGLRGIRVIVAELDIHRSPNLGRKNYPEPEYDEISRARILHVFRDRGMDEALEEVPTDFEGAPVFSGW
;
A
#
# COMPACT_ATOMS: atom_id res chain seq x y z
N MET A 1 2.81 30.82 36.08
CA MET A 1 2.60 29.35 36.04
C MET A 1 2.82 28.72 37.41
N PHE A 2 3.97 28.97 38.06
CA PHE A 2 4.28 28.46 39.41
C PHE A 2 3.25 28.81 40.50
N SER A 3 2.73 30.04 40.54
CA SER A 3 1.71 30.44 41.53
C SER A 3 0.40 29.63 41.45
N ARG A 4 -0.06 29.30 40.23
CA ARG A 4 -1.24 28.46 40.01
C ARG A 4 -0.99 27.00 40.42
N ILE A 5 0.22 26.49 40.16
CA ILE A 5 0.60 25.12 40.56
C ILE A 5 0.65 25.02 42.09
N TRP A 6 1.20 26.03 42.76
CA TRP A 6 1.26 26.07 44.22
C TRP A 6 -0.12 26.12 44.87
N GLN A 7 -1.01 26.98 44.38
CA GLN A 7 -2.41 27.04 44.87
C GLN A 7 -3.17 25.73 44.64
N GLN A 8 -2.94 25.06 43.49
CA GLN A 8 -3.52 23.74 43.23
C GLN A 8 -2.97 22.66 44.15
N LEU A 9 -1.67 22.69 44.47
CA LEU A 9 -1.04 21.74 45.39
C LEU A 9 -1.51 21.95 46.84
N SER A 10 -1.65 23.20 47.29
CA SER A 10 -2.14 23.48 48.66
C SER A 10 -3.57 22.98 48.87
N ALA A 11 -4.42 23.08 47.84
CA ALA A 11 -5.79 22.60 47.82
C ALA A 11 -5.94 21.10 47.48
N ALA A 12 -4.85 20.40 47.15
CA ALA A 12 -4.90 19.02 46.70
C ALA A 12 -5.19 18.03 47.86
N SER A 13 -5.75 16.86 47.52
CA SER A 13 -5.98 15.78 48.49
C SER A 13 -4.65 15.32 49.13
N PRO A 14 -4.68 14.75 50.35
CA PRO A 14 -3.48 14.22 51.00
C PRO A 14 -2.71 13.23 50.10
N VAL A 15 -3.42 12.37 49.37
CA VAL A 15 -2.83 11.41 48.42
C VAL A 15 -2.11 12.12 47.27
N ALA A 16 -2.70 13.20 46.74
CA ALA A 16 -2.08 14.00 45.69
C ALA A 16 -0.80 14.70 46.18
N LYS A 17 -0.82 15.22 47.41
CA LYS A 17 0.36 15.82 48.05
C LYS A 17 1.48 14.78 48.24
N VAL A 18 1.17 13.61 48.79
CA VAL A 18 2.13 12.51 48.95
C VAL A 18 2.70 12.08 47.60
N THR A 19 1.85 11.91 46.57
CA THR A 19 2.31 11.54 45.22
C THR A 19 3.24 12.60 44.64
N ALA A 20 2.92 13.89 44.80
CA ALA A 20 3.76 14.99 44.34
C ALA A 20 5.10 15.05 45.07
N THR A 21 5.11 14.85 46.40
CA THR A 21 6.34 14.79 47.19
C THR A 21 7.21 13.61 46.77
N LEU A 22 6.63 12.43 46.53
CA LEU A 22 7.37 11.26 46.03
C LEU A 22 8.01 11.53 44.66
N TRP A 23 7.30 12.18 43.74
CA TRP A 23 7.86 12.61 42.46
C TRP A 23 9.01 13.62 42.63
N LEU A 24 8.85 14.62 43.49
CA LEU A 24 9.88 15.62 43.75
C LEU A 24 11.14 14.95 44.33
N CYS A 25 10.98 14.09 45.34
CA CYS A 25 12.08 13.34 45.94
C CYS A 25 12.78 12.44 44.91
N LEU A 26 12.01 11.73 44.08
CA LEU A 26 12.57 10.89 43.01
C LEU A 26 13.37 11.73 42.01
N LEU A 27 12.83 12.85 41.54
CA LEU A 27 13.50 13.71 40.55
C LEU A 27 14.78 14.34 41.12
N VAL A 28 14.75 14.82 42.36
CA VAL A 28 15.95 15.37 43.04
C VAL A 28 16.99 14.28 43.23
N LEU A 29 16.59 13.09 43.67
CA LEU A 29 17.50 11.95 43.84
C LEU A 29 18.15 11.54 42.52
N LEU A 30 17.36 11.45 41.44
CA LEU A 30 17.88 11.14 40.11
C LEU A 30 18.84 12.22 39.60
N GLU A 31 18.55 13.50 39.83
CA GLU A 31 19.43 14.61 39.44
C GLU A 31 20.79 14.52 40.16
N LEU A 32 20.79 14.29 41.48
CA LEU A 32 22.02 14.23 42.27
C LEU A 32 22.87 13.00 41.89
N LEU A 33 22.26 11.81 41.89
CA LEU A 33 22.96 10.57 41.57
C LEU A 33 23.38 10.49 40.10
N GLY A 34 22.58 11.03 39.18
CA GLY A 34 22.87 11.02 37.76
C GLY A 34 24.03 11.93 37.35
N ARG A 35 24.29 13.00 38.11
CA ARG A 35 25.48 13.85 37.93
C ARG A 35 26.77 13.13 38.30
N GLU A 36 26.74 12.30 39.34
CA GLU A 36 27.93 11.58 39.82
C GLU A 36 28.19 10.29 39.03
N THR A 37 27.15 9.66 38.51
CA THR A 37 27.26 8.37 37.82
C THR A 37 27.48 8.54 36.31
N LYS A 38 28.57 7.94 35.82
CA LYS A 38 28.90 7.88 34.38
C LYS A 38 28.35 6.64 33.66
N SER A 39 27.51 5.84 34.33
CA SER A 39 27.07 4.53 33.83
C SER A 39 25.77 4.63 33.03
N ASP A 40 25.76 4.11 31.81
CA ASP A 40 24.55 4.01 30.98
C ASP A 40 23.47 3.09 31.60
N TRP A 41 23.89 2.14 32.44
CA TRP A 41 22.96 1.31 33.19
C TRP A 41 22.18 2.11 34.23
N PHE A 42 22.79 3.17 34.77
CA PHE A 42 22.11 4.09 35.67
C PHE A 42 21.03 4.90 34.92
N ASP A 43 21.31 5.35 33.70
CA ASP A 43 20.33 6.07 32.86
C ASP A 43 19.13 5.17 32.53
N LEU A 44 19.39 3.92 32.16
CA LEU A 44 18.35 2.93 31.91
C LEU A 44 17.53 2.64 33.19
N ALA A 45 18.19 2.44 34.33
CA ALA A 45 17.51 2.20 35.60
C ALA A 45 16.67 3.42 36.02
N SER A 46 17.19 4.63 35.83
CA SER A 46 16.49 5.89 36.07
C SER A 46 15.24 6.02 35.21
N PHE A 47 15.36 5.69 33.92
CA PHE A 47 14.24 5.67 32.99
C PHE A 47 13.16 4.65 33.39
N VAL A 48 13.57 3.43 33.76
CA VAL A 48 12.64 2.40 34.24
C VAL A 48 11.95 2.83 35.54
N ALA A 49 12.68 3.46 36.46
CA ALA A 49 12.11 4.01 37.69
C ALA A 49 11.06 5.09 37.40
N LEU A 50 11.30 5.98 36.44
CA LEU A 50 10.32 6.98 35.99
C LEU A 50 9.08 6.34 35.37
N ILE A 51 9.23 5.28 34.56
CA ILE A 51 8.10 4.51 34.02
C ILE A 51 7.27 3.89 35.15
N ILE A 52 7.92 3.25 36.14
CA ILE A 52 7.23 2.63 37.27
C ILE A 52 6.47 3.69 38.07
N ALA A 53 7.11 4.83 38.39
CA ALA A 53 6.48 5.95 39.06
C ALA A 53 5.27 6.49 38.27
N PHE A 54 5.37 6.56 36.94
CA PHE A 54 4.27 6.95 36.06
C PHE A 54 3.10 5.94 36.08
N ILE A 55 3.38 4.64 35.99
CA ILE A 55 2.37 3.57 36.09
C ILE A 55 1.68 3.60 37.45
N LEU A 56 2.43 3.76 38.55
CA LEU A 56 1.88 3.91 39.89
C LEU A 56 0.98 5.14 39.99
N THR A 57 1.40 6.26 39.39
CA THR A 57 0.59 7.49 39.34
C THR A 57 -0.71 7.28 38.57
N ILE A 58 -0.69 6.54 37.45
CA ILE A 58 -1.90 6.17 36.73
C ILE A 58 -2.82 5.29 37.59
N ARG A 59 -2.27 4.33 38.34
CA ARG A 59 -3.06 3.46 39.24
C ARG A 59 -3.70 4.27 40.37
N VAL A 60 -2.96 5.20 40.97
CA VAL A 60 -3.50 6.14 41.97
C VAL A 60 -4.58 7.01 41.34
N HIS A 61 -4.33 7.58 40.17
CA HIS A 61 -5.28 8.41 39.43
C HIS A 61 -6.60 7.69 39.13
N ARG A 62 -6.56 6.39 38.80
CA ARG A 62 -7.77 5.57 38.58
C ARG A 62 -8.64 5.42 39.84
N ARG A 63 -8.04 5.44 41.03
CA ARG A 63 -8.78 5.38 42.31
C ARG A 63 -9.21 6.76 42.79
N GLN A 64 -8.36 7.77 42.58
CA GLN A 64 -8.59 9.15 42.97
C GLN A 64 -8.08 10.09 41.87
N PRO A 65 -8.96 10.74 41.09
CA PRO A 65 -8.56 11.51 39.93
C PRO A 65 -7.70 12.72 40.33
N LEU A 66 -6.40 12.61 40.09
CA LEU A 66 -5.44 13.71 40.24
C LEU A 66 -5.68 14.78 39.16
N ALA A 67 -5.99 16.02 39.56
CA ALA A 67 -6.34 17.12 38.65
C ALA A 67 -5.28 17.38 37.54
N ILE A 68 -4.00 17.31 37.90
CA ILE A 68 -2.88 17.50 36.96
C ILE A 68 -2.87 16.40 35.89
N VAL A 69 -3.09 15.15 36.30
CA VAL A 69 -3.13 14.00 35.38
C VAL A 69 -4.37 14.07 34.48
N THR A 70 -5.54 14.43 35.03
CA THR A 70 -6.75 14.66 34.21
C THR A 70 -6.51 15.75 33.16
N TRP A 71 -5.92 16.87 33.56
CA TRP A 71 -5.60 17.98 32.66
C TRP A 71 -4.65 17.52 31.54
N LEU A 72 -3.62 16.74 31.87
CA LEU A 72 -2.67 16.20 30.90
C LEU A 72 -3.35 15.20 29.94
N ILE A 73 -4.16 14.26 30.45
CA ILE A 73 -4.91 13.30 29.63
C ILE A 73 -5.85 14.03 28.68
N LEU A 74 -6.57 15.06 29.14
CA LEU A 74 -7.43 15.87 28.28
C LEU A 74 -6.66 16.62 27.20
N LYS A 75 -5.44 17.11 27.50
CA LYS A 75 -4.57 17.75 26.52
C LYS A 75 -4.05 16.74 25.49
N ILE A 76 -3.62 15.55 25.93
CA ILE A 76 -3.19 14.46 25.06
C ILE A 76 -4.36 13.99 24.20
N ASP A 77 -5.54 13.77 24.77
CA ASP A 77 -6.75 13.34 24.04
C ASP A 77 -7.18 14.38 23.00
N ARG A 78 -7.17 15.68 23.34
CA ARG A 78 -7.39 16.74 22.33
C ARG A 78 -6.35 16.71 21.23
N GLY A 79 -5.07 16.52 21.59
CA GLY A 79 -3.97 16.37 20.64
C GLY A 79 -4.17 15.15 19.73
N LEU A 80 -4.51 13.99 20.29
CA LEU A 80 -4.78 12.75 19.57
C LEU A 80 -6.03 12.86 18.70
N LYS A 81 -7.10 13.51 19.16
CA LYS A 81 -8.29 13.80 18.35
C LYS A 81 -7.95 14.72 17.19
N GLN A 82 -7.14 15.76 17.42
CA GLN A 82 -6.68 16.65 16.36
C GLN A 82 -5.75 15.92 15.38
N PHE A 83 -4.86 15.07 15.88
CA PHE A 83 -3.99 14.22 15.08
C PHE A 83 -4.81 13.24 14.24
N ARG A 84 -5.80 12.55 14.84
CA ARG A 84 -6.74 11.66 14.14
C ARG A 84 -7.56 12.40 13.08
N LYS A 85 -7.98 13.63 13.36
CA LYS A 85 -8.62 14.50 12.35
C LYS A 85 -7.66 14.91 11.22
N SER A 86 -6.36 14.85 11.45
CA SER A 86 -5.32 15.07 10.43
C SER A 86 -4.87 13.79 9.74
N LEU A 87 -5.20 12.61 10.30
CA LEU A 87 -4.99 11.35 9.60
C LEU A 87 -5.79 11.40 8.30
N MET A 88 -5.12 10.92 7.26
CA MET A 88 -5.66 10.88 5.92
C MET A 88 -6.17 9.48 5.65
N ASN A 89 -7.38 9.41 5.12
CA ASN A 89 -7.86 8.21 4.47
C ASN A 89 -7.27 8.22 3.06
N PHE A 90 -6.60 7.13 2.70
CA PHE A 90 -6.04 6.95 1.37
C PHE A 90 -7.06 6.20 0.52
N GLY A 91 -7.36 6.75 -0.65
CA GLY A 91 -8.11 6.08 -1.70
C GLY A 91 -7.28 6.00 -2.97
N VAL A 92 -7.67 5.09 -3.85
CA VAL A 92 -7.15 5.02 -5.21
C VAL A 92 -8.01 5.93 -6.09
N ASP A 93 -7.35 6.80 -6.86
CA ASP A 93 -8.00 7.59 -7.91
C ASP A 93 -7.69 6.95 -9.25
N PHE A 94 -8.75 6.49 -9.92
CA PHE A 94 -8.64 5.89 -11.24
C PHE A 94 -8.71 6.92 -12.36
N ARG A 95 -9.21 8.12 -12.08
CA ARG A 95 -9.32 9.19 -13.06
C ARG A 95 -8.01 9.97 -13.15
N PRO A 96 -7.68 10.53 -14.32
CA PRO A 96 -6.60 11.50 -14.41
C PRO A 96 -6.83 12.63 -13.40
N PRO A 97 -5.76 13.18 -12.81
CA PRO A 97 -5.91 14.23 -11.82
C PRO A 97 -6.62 15.38 -12.52
N ALA A 98 -7.68 15.89 -11.90
CA ALA A 98 -8.18 17.19 -12.31
C ALA A 98 -7.00 18.16 -12.28
N GLN A 99 -6.92 19.14 -13.18
CA GLN A 99 -5.82 20.12 -13.29
C GLN A 99 -5.58 20.95 -12.00
N HIS A 100 -6.20 20.58 -10.88
CA HIS A 100 -6.01 21.16 -9.58
C HIS A 100 -4.60 20.90 -9.07
N ARG A 101 -3.95 22.02 -8.74
CA ARG A 101 -2.60 22.15 -8.21
C ARG A 101 -2.27 21.03 -7.23
N LEU A 102 -1.09 20.44 -7.39
CA LEU A 102 -0.42 19.64 -6.35
C LEU A 102 -0.37 20.49 -5.07
N TYR A 103 -1.35 20.32 -4.20
CA TYR A 103 -1.33 20.98 -2.91
C TYR A 103 -0.16 20.38 -2.14
N GLY A 104 0.74 21.25 -1.66
CA GLY A 104 1.97 20.85 -0.97
C GLY A 104 1.71 19.83 0.13
N LEU A 105 2.73 19.03 0.45
CA LEU A 105 2.64 17.93 1.41
C LEU A 105 1.81 18.38 2.63
N PRO A 106 0.88 17.53 3.11
CA PRO A 106 0.07 17.84 4.27
C PRO A 106 0.94 18.38 5.40
N ARG A 107 0.49 19.46 6.07
CA ARG A 107 1.25 20.11 7.15
C ARG A 107 1.75 19.13 8.21
N LEU A 108 1.02 18.02 8.41
CA LEU A 108 1.44 16.94 9.29
C LEU A 108 2.77 16.30 8.85
N TRP A 109 2.95 16.00 7.57
CA TRP A 109 4.21 15.46 7.07
C TRP A 109 5.33 16.49 7.11
N GLY A 110 5.03 17.75 6.83
CA GLY A 110 5.95 18.85 7.07
C GLY A 110 6.36 18.92 8.55
N ALA A 111 5.41 18.76 9.47
CA ALA A 111 5.67 18.73 10.91
C ALA A 111 6.46 17.49 11.34
N ILE A 112 6.20 16.32 10.76
CA ILE A 112 6.98 15.10 11.01
C ILE A 112 8.41 15.31 10.52
N ALA A 113 8.60 15.84 9.30
CA ALA A 113 9.93 16.14 8.75
C ALA A 113 10.68 17.19 9.59
N ILE A 114 9.98 18.24 10.04
CA ILE A 114 10.55 19.25 10.95
C ILE A 114 10.86 18.63 12.32
N ALA A 115 10.04 17.71 12.83
CA ALA A 115 10.28 17.04 14.10
C ALA A 115 11.42 16.00 14.04
N THR A 116 11.61 15.35 12.89
CA THR A 116 12.73 14.42 12.68
C THR A 116 14.04 15.14 12.37
N PHE A 117 14.00 16.40 11.90
CA PHE A 117 15.21 17.18 11.61
C PHE A 117 16.11 17.39 12.85
N PRO A 118 15.63 17.84 14.03
CA PRO A 118 16.45 17.91 15.25
C PRO A 118 17.02 16.56 15.67
N LEU A 119 16.28 15.47 15.50
CA LEU A 119 16.78 14.12 15.80
C LEU A 119 17.92 13.73 14.85
N THR A 120 17.80 14.10 13.57
CA THR A 120 18.83 13.87 12.56
C THR A 120 20.05 14.76 12.83
N LEU A 121 19.86 16.02 13.20
CA LEU A 121 20.93 16.93 13.57
C LEU A 121 21.65 16.46 14.84
N LEU A 122 20.89 16.03 15.86
CA LEU A 122 21.44 15.46 17.08
C LEU A 122 22.28 14.22 16.78
N ALA A 123 21.78 13.34 15.91
CA ALA A 123 22.57 12.23 15.40
C ALA A 123 23.85 12.70 14.72
N ILE A 124 23.76 13.65 13.78
CA ILE A 124 24.97 14.18 13.11
C ILE A 124 25.98 14.72 14.14
N VAL A 125 25.52 15.44 15.16
CA VAL A 125 26.39 15.90 16.26
C VAL A 125 27.04 14.71 16.98
N THR A 126 26.31 13.63 17.24
CA THR A 126 26.85 12.44 17.91
C THR A 126 27.78 11.59 17.04
N THR A 127 27.80 11.77 15.71
CA THR A 127 28.89 11.23 14.87
C THR A 127 30.22 11.91 15.14
N PHE A 128 30.20 13.22 15.40
CA PHE A 128 31.42 14.02 15.57
C PHE A 128 31.92 14.03 17.02
N TYR A 129 31.02 13.81 17.98
CA TYR A 129 31.33 13.81 19.41
C TYR A 129 30.98 12.46 20.04
N PRO A 130 31.91 11.82 20.77
CA PRO A 130 31.61 10.58 21.50
C PRO A 130 30.39 10.76 22.41
N ALA A 131 29.52 9.75 22.50
CA ALA A 131 28.34 9.80 23.36
C ALA A 131 28.72 10.10 24.83
N ALA A 132 29.87 9.59 25.29
CA ALA A 132 30.44 9.88 26.59
C ALA A 132 30.72 11.38 26.80
N PHE A 133 31.24 12.07 25.78
CA PHE A 133 31.50 13.51 25.85
C PHE A 133 30.21 14.33 25.94
N LEU A 134 29.21 13.99 25.12
CA LEU A 134 27.91 14.67 25.15
C LEU A 134 27.18 14.44 26.47
N ARG A 135 27.26 13.22 27.00
CA ARG A 135 26.76 12.89 28.34
C ARG A 135 27.49 13.71 29.39
N GLU A 136 28.81 13.73 29.41
CA GLU A 136 29.58 14.50 30.41
C GLU A 136 29.23 15.99 30.38
N LEU A 137 29.10 16.57 29.19
CA LEU A 137 28.72 17.97 29.01
C LEU A 137 27.28 18.26 29.49
N ALA A 138 26.31 17.40 29.13
CA ALA A 138 24.91 17.61 29.45
C ALA A 138 24.57 17.20 30.89
N ALA A 139 24.88 15.95 31.25
CA ALA A 139 24.57 15.36 32.56
C ALA A 139 25.35 16.00 33.70
N GLY A 140 26.59 16.45 33.47
CA GLY A 140 27.38 17.14 34.50
C GLY A 140 26.77 18.47 34.93
N ASN A 141 26.07 19.16 34.02
CA ASN A 141 25.38 20.41 34.30
C ASN A 141 23.94 20.20 34.78
N PHE A 142 23.18 19.36 34.06
CA PHE A 142 21.77 19.06 34.34
C PHE A 142 21.41 17.64 33.86
N TYR A 143 21.26 16.71 34.80
CA TYR A 143 21.01 15.30 34.47
C TYR A 143 19.58 15.04 33.98
N LEU A 144 18.56 15.64 34.56
CA LEU A 144 17.15 15.42 34.19
C LEU A 144 16.84 15.80 32.73
N PRO A 145 17.31 16.94 32.18
CA PRO A 145 17.19 17.23 30.75
C PRO A 145 17.91 16.21 29.86
N TRP A 146 19.11 15.77 30.25
CA TRP A 146 19.82 14.69 29.56
C TRP A 146 19.00 13.40 29.57
N LEU A 147 18.52 12.97 30.73
CA LEU A 147 17.69 11.79 30.88
C LEU A 147 16.39 11.92 30.08
N GLY A 148 15.79 13.11 30.00
CA GLY A 148 14.62 13.38 29.17
C GLY A 148 14.89 13.21 27.67
N LEU A 149 16.01 13.76 27.19
CA LEU A 149 16.45 13.59 25.80
C LEU A 149 16.78 12.12 25.49
N TRP A 150 17.52 11.47 26.38
CA TRP A 150 17.87 10.06 26.28
C TRP A 150 16.62 9.18 26.26
N SER A 151 15.67 9.42 27.16
CA SER A 151 14.37 8.72 27.23
C SER A 151 13.58 8.91 25.94
N LEU A 152 13.60 10.11 25.34
CA LEU A 152 12.95 10.36 24.05
C LEU A 152 13.57 9.50 22.94
N ILE A 153 14.90 9.40 22.89
CA ILE A 153 15.61 8.54 21.92
C ILE A 153 15.24 7.07 22.16
N VAL A 154 15.25 6.60 23.41
CA VAL A 154 14.88 5.22 23.74
C VAL A 154 13.43 4.92 23.39
N ILE A 155 12.49 5.78 23.76
CA ILE A 155 11.07 5.62 23.46
C ILE A 155 10.84 5.63 21.95
N THR A 156 11.42 6.58 21.21
CA THR A 156 11.28 6.64 19.74
C THR A 156 11.91 5.43 19.07
N GLY A 157 13.07 4.98 19.54
CA GLY A 157 13.74 3.77 19.09
C GLY A 157 12.89 2.51 19.32
N ILE A 158 12.39 2.30 20.53
CA ILE A 158 11.49 1.18 20.87
C ILE A 158 10.18 1.26 20.08
N SER A 159 9.59 2.46 19.94
CA SER A 159 8.36 2.63 19.18
C SER A 159 8.58 2.31 17.70
N ALA A 160 9.65 2.82 17.11
CA ALA A 160 10.06 2.51 15.76
C ALA A 160 10.26 1.00 15.60
N MET A 161 10.99 0.38 16.52
CA MET A 161 11.21 -1.06 16.55
C MET A 161 9.90 -1.84 16.63
N LEU A 162 8.97 -1.47 17.50
CA LEU A 162 7.66 -2.13 17.60
C LEU A 162 6.86 -1.96 16.31
N ILE A 163 6.84 -0.75 15.74
CA ILE A 163 6.14 -0.46 14.48
C ILE A 163 6.73 -1.30 13.34
N HIS A 164 8.04 -1.23 13.12
CA HIS A 164 8.71 -1.95 12.04
C HIS A 164 8.70 -3.47 12.26
N GLY A 165 8.83 -3.93 13.51
CA GLY A 165 8.74 -5.34 13.88
C GLY A 165 7.34 -5.90 13.63
N VAL A 166 6.29 -5.13 13.99
CA VAL A 166 4.90 -5.48 13.68
C VAL A 166 4.66 -5.48 12.18
N PHE A 167 5.11 -4.47 11.44
CA PHE A 167 4.97 -4.45 9.97
C PHE A 167 5.74 -5.60 9.30
N PHE A 168 6.94 -5.91 9.77
CA PHE A 168 7.71 -7.06 9.30
C PHE A 168 6.96 -8.36 9.56
N TYR A 169 6.46 -8.53 10.79
CA TYR A 169 5.66 -9.68 11.18
C TYR A 169 4.41 -9.83 10.31
N LEU A 170 3.62 -8.77 10.15
CA LEU A 170 2.40 -8.77 9.34
C LEU A 170 2.72 -9.09 7.89
N GLY A 171 3.70 -8.41 7.27
CA GLY A 171 4.07 -8.67 5.89
C GLY A 171 4.59 -10.10 5.65
N LEU A 172 5.36 -10.65 6.59
CA LEU A 172 5.83 -12.05 6.51
C LEU A 172 4.66 -13.03 6.68
N HIS A 173 3.81 -12.78 7.68
CA HIS A 173 2.64 -13.58 7.96
C HIS A 173 1.71 -13.62 6.74
N ASP A 174 1.40 -12.48 6.14
CA ASP A 174 0.52 -12.37 4.97
C ASP A 174 1.12 -13.06 3.75
N MET A 175 2.43 -12.92 3.53
CA MET A 175 3.13 -13.65 2.46
C MET A 175 3.03 -15.17 2.65
N LEU A 176 3.21 -15.66 3.87
CA LEU A 176 3.10 -17.09 4.19
C LEU A 176 1.66 -17.59 4.09
N MET A 177 0.67 -16.81 4.52
CA MET A 177 -0.76 -17.10 4.37
C MET A 177 -1.17 -17.15 2.91
N GLU A 178 -0.73 -16.19 2.08
CA GLU A 178 -0.97 -16.19 0.64
C GLU A 178 -0.36 -17.45 -0.02
N HIS A 179 0.82 -17.87 0.43
CA HIS A 179 1.47 -19.07 -0.06
C HIS A 179 0.72 -20.35 0.35
N ALA A 180 0.30 -20.44 1.61
CA ALA A 180 -0.44 -21.58 2.12
C ALA A 180 -1.82 -21.72 1.48
N GLY A 181 -2.53 -20.60 1.26
CA GLY A 181 -3.80 -20.60 0.53
C GLY A 181 -3.68 -21.17 -0.89
N LYS A 182 -2.54 -20.92 -1.57
CA LYS A 182 -2.27 -21.51 -2.90
C LYS A 182 -2.01 -23.02 -2.85
N LEU A 183 -1.52 -23.55 -1.72
CA LEU A 183 -1.31 -24.99 -1.54
C LEU A 183 -2.64 -25.70 -1.20
N LEU A 184 -3.50 -25.03 -0.44
CA LEU A 184 -4.81 -25.51 0.01
C LEU A 184 -5.92 -25.39 -1.06
N ASN A 185 -5.61 -25.57 -2.35
CA ASN A 185 -6.57 -25.45 -3.46
C ASN A 185 -7.81 -26.36 -3.38
N ASN A 186 -7.95 -27.18 -2.33
CA ASN A 186 -9.08 -28.08 -2.10
C ASN A 186 -9.97 -27.55 -0.97
N PRO A 187 -11.09 -26.85 -1.29
CA PRO A 187 -11.90 -26.13 -0.28
C PRO A 187 -12.56 -27.04 0.76
N ARG A 188 -12.67 -28.36 0.51
CA ARG A 188 -13.32 -29.31 1.44
C ARG A 188 -12.40 -29.87 2.53
N GLN A 189 -11.09 -29.84 2.34
CA GLN A 189 -10.12 -30.17 3.39
C GLN A 189 -9.64 -28.93 4.14
N ALA A 190 -10.03 -27.74 3.67
CA ALA A 190 -9.51 -26.48 4.13
C ALA A 190 -9.85 -26.21 5.61
N ASP A 191 -11.09 -26.37 6.07
CA ASP A 191 -11.46 -25.78 7.38
C ASP A 191 -10.70 -26.35 8.60
N ALA A 192 -10.46 -27.66 8.66
CA ALA A 192 -9.71 -28.27 9.76
C ALA A 192 -8.18 -28.15 9.60
N GLU A 193 -7.67 -28.26 8.37
CA GLU A 193 -6.23 -28.08 8.09
C GLU A 193 -5.80 -26.62 8.13
N ASP A 194 -6.69 -25.67 7.81
CA ASP A 194 -6.46 -24.22 7.78
C ASP A 194 -6.14 -23.71 9.18
N ASP A 195 -6.86 -24.15 10.21
CA ASP A 195 -6.54 -23.78 11.60
C ASP A 195 -5.15 -24.27 12.02
N GLN A 196 -4.77 -25.49 11.64
CA GLN A 196 -3.44 -26.03 11.97
C GLN A 196 -2.33 -25.32 11.18
N ILE A 197 -2.57 -25.05 9.90
CA ILE A 197 -1.64 -24.34 9.02
C ILE A 197 -1.46 -22.90 9.48
N ARG A 198 -2.55 -22.20 9.86
CA ARG A 198 -2.50 -20.87 10.48
C ARG A 198 -1.68 -20.84 11.74
N ARG A 199 -1.88 -21.80 12.66
CA ARG A 199 -1.06 -21.91 13.87
C ARG A 199 0.42 -22.11 13.53
N ARG A 200 0.73 -22.95 12.54
CA ARG A 200 2.11 -23.17 12.07
C ARG A 200 2.71 -21.92 11.43
N ILE A 201 1.95 -21.19 10.61
CA ILE A 201 2.40 -19.93 9.98
C ILE A 201 2.62 -18.85 11.03
N HIS A 202 1.72 -18.74 12.01
CA HIS A 202 1.88 -17.84 13.15
C HIS A 202 3.15 -18.19 13.94
N GLN A 203 3.36 -19.46 14.27
CA GLN A 203 4.57 -19.95 14.94
C GLN A 203 5.84 -19.66 14.12
N LEU A 204 5.82 -19.92 12.81
CA LEU A 204 6.95 -19.64 11.90
C LEU A 204 7.24 -18.14 11.80
N SER A 205 6.21 -17.29 11.75
CA SER A 205 6.35 -15.83 11.71
C SER A 205 6.94 -15.32 13.03
N CYS A 206 6.46 -15.83 14.17
CA CYS A 206 7.02 -15.52 15.50
C CYS A 206 8.47 -16.02 15.63
N LEU A 207 8.77 -17.24 15.17
CA LEU A 207 10.13 -17.79 15.17
C LEU A 207 11.06 -16.99 14.25
N ALA A 208 10.60 -16.52 13.10
CA ALA A 208 11.39 -15.67 12.21
C ALA A 208 11.69 -14.32 12.85
N VAL A 209 10.72 -13.69 13.51
CA VAL A 209 10.94 -12.45 14.29
C VAL A 209 11.89 -12.67 15.45
N ALA A 210 11.76 -13.77 16.18
CA ALA A 210 12.66 -14.13 17.27
C ALA A 210 14.09 -14.41 16.77
N PHE A 211 14.23 -15.17 15.67
CA PHE A 211 15.52 -15.42 15.03
C PHE A 211 16.18 -14.13 14.57
N VAL A 212 15.41 -13.23 13.95
CA VAL A 212 15.83 -11.88 13.59
C VAL A 212 16.35 -11.11 14.81
N PHE A 213 15.63 -11.18 15.93
CA PHE A 213 15.99 -10.47 17.14
C PHE A 213 17.29 -11.03 17.74
N VAL A 214 17.46 -12.36 17.70
CA VAL A 214 18.72 -13.02 18.11
C VAL A 214 19.86 -12.66 17.16
N ALA A 215 19.64 -12.70 15.85
CA ALA A 215 20.63 -12.31 14.85
C ALA A 215 21.04 -10.83 15.02
N ALA A 216 20.10 -9.96 15.38
CA ALA A 216 20.37 -8.55 15.67
C ALA A 216 21.32 -8.35 16.86
N LEU A 217 21.25 -9.23 17.85
CA LEU A 217 22.15 -9.20 19.02
C LEU A 217 23.54 -9.75 18.70
N LEU A 218 23.65 -10.64 17.71
CA LEU A 218 24.89 -11.35 17.38
C LEU A 218 25.67 -10.73 16.21
N LEU A 219 24.99 -10.07 15.27
CA LEU A 219 25.61 -9.55 14.05
C LEU A 219 26.11 -8.10 14.23
N PRO A 220 27.30 -7.75 13.69
CA PRO A 220 27.82 -6.40 13.78
C PRO A 220 26.89 -5.41 13.08
N CYS A 221 26.59 -4.29 13.75
CA CYS A 221 25.70 -3.23 13.23
C CYS A 221 26.11 -2.71 11.84
N ARG A 222 27.41 -2.78 11.50
CA ARG A 222 27.96 -2.36 10.20
C ARG A 222 27.32 -3.08 9.00
N TRP A 223 26.90 -4.33 9.15
CA TRP A 223 26.23 -5.07 8.07
C TRP A 223 24.83 -4.53 7.79
N GLY A 224 24.11 -4.12 8.83
CA GLY A 224 22.83 -3.43 8.70
C GLY A 224 22.95 -2.12 7.91
N VAL A 225 24.04 -1.37 8.12
CA VAL A 225 24.32 -0.11 7.39
C VAL A 225 24.38 -0.33 5.88
N ASN A 226 25.21 -1.26 5.44
CA ASN A 226 25.39 -1.53 4.01
C ASN A 226 24.11 -2.06 3.37
N LEU A 227 23.33 -2.82 4.15
CA LEU A 227 22.03 -3.33 3.72
C LEU A 227 21.02 -2.20 3.51
N ILE A 228 20.93 -1.23 4.43
CA ILE A 228 20.06 -0.05 4.29
C ILE A 228 20.49 0.82 3.10
N LEU A 229 21.80 1.06 2.93
CA LEU A 229 22.31 1.83 1.79
C LEU A 229 22.03 1.13 0.45
N GLY A 230 22.20 -0.19 0.40
CA GLY A 230 21.86 -1.00 -0.77
C GLY A 230 20.36 -0.94 -1.11
N MET A 231 19.49 -0.99 -0.09
CA MET A 231 18.06 -0.78 -0.28
C MET A 231 17.77 0.61 -0.84
N TYR A 232 18.40 1.65 -0.30
CA TYR A 232 18.22 3.02 -0.74
C TYR A 232 18.52 3.20 -2.23
N ALA A 233 19.62 2.62 -2.72
CA ALA A 233 19.94 2.64 -4.14
C ALA A 233 18.86 1.94 -4.99
N LEU A 234 18.37 0.77 -4.54
CA LEU A 234 17.28 0.06 -5.21
C LEU A 234 15.96 0.85 -5.22
N ILE A 235 15.73 1.68 -4.20
CA ILE A 235 14.51 2.49 -4.05
C ILE A 235 14.58 3.75 -4.90
N LEU A 236 15.71 4.46 -4.91
CA LEU A 236 15.87 5.58 -5.85
C LEU A 236 15.68 5.09 -7.28
N LEU A 237 16.24 3.91 -7.59
CA LEU A 237 16.02 3.26 -8.87
C LEU A 237 14.53 2.89 -9.06
N SER A 238 13.81 2.44 -8.04
CA SER A 238 12.38 2.13 -8.14
C SER A 238 11.53 3.37 -8.37
N ILE A 239 11.78 4.47 -7.66
CA ILE A 239 11.09 5.75 -7.84
C ILE A 239 11.31 6.29 -9.25
N LEU A 240 12.55 6.21 -9.76
CA LEU A 240 12.89 6.61 -11.13
C LEU A 240 12.25 5.72 -12.19
N CYS A 241 12.11 4.42 -11.93
CA CYS A 241 11.51 3.45 -12.85
C CYS A 241 9.97 3.38 -12.78
N CYS A 242 9.38 3.82 -11.68
CA CYS A 242 7.93 3.91 -11.52
C CYS A 242 7.40 4.98 -12.49
N GLY A 243 6.59 4.55 -13.44
CA GLY A 243 5.95 5.45 -14.40
C GLY A 243 4.82 6.22 -13.72
N GLN A 244 4.42 7.34 -14.34
CA GLN A 244 3.19 8.05 -13.97
C GLN A 244 2.00 7.10 -14.17
N GLY A 245 1.22 6.83 -13.11
CA GLY A 245 0.06 5.96 -13.24
C GLY A 245 -0.56 5.46 -11.94
N LEU A 246 0.13 5.58 -10.80
CA LEU A 246 -0.47 5.35 -9.50
C LEU A 246 -0.74 6.70 -8.84
N LEU A 247 -2.01 7.07 -8.74
CA LEU A 247 -2.44 8.27 -8.06
C LEU A 247 -3.26 7.86 -6.84
N PHE A 248 -2.77 8.27 -5.68
CA PHE A 248 -3.52 8.14 -4.45
C PHE A 248 -4.22 9.46 -4.16
N THR A 249 -5.44 9.37 -3.70
CA THR A 249 -6.16 10.49 -3.11
C THR A 249 -6.07 10.37 -1.61
N CYS A 250 -5.74 11.48 -0.97
CA CYS A 250 -5.74 11.61 0.47
C CYS A 250 -6.91 12.50 0.83
N ARG A 251 -7.85 11.93 1.58
CA ARG A 251 -8.95 12.68 2.18
C ARG A 251 -8.61 12.94 3.64
N GLN A 252 -8.56 14.21 4.02
CA GLN A 252 -8.49 14.54 5.44
C GLN A 252 -9.80 14.12 6.12
N ALA A 253 -9.74 13.46 7.28
CA ALA A 253 -10.94 12.98 8.00
C ALA A 253 -11.98 14.10 8.28
N ALA A 254 -11.56 15.37 8.33
CA ALA A 254 -12.44 16.52 8.44
C ALA A 254 -13.24 16.85 7.15
N GLY A 255 -13.08 16.08 6.07
CA GLY A 255 -13.94 16.08 4.88
C GLY A 255 -13.74 17.22 3.88
N THR A 256 -12.90 18.22 4.17
CA THR A 256 -12.89 19.47 3.39
C THR A 256 -11.85 19.52 2.27
N ARG A 257 -10.85 18.64 2.23
CA ARG A 257 -9.77 18.70 1.24
C ARG A 257 -9.39 17.32 0.73
N LEU A 258 -9.46 17.17 -0.58
CA LEU A 258 -8.85 16.07 -1.33
C LEU A 258 -7.48 16.52 -1.83
N MET A 259 -6.49 15.67 -1.65
CA MET A 259 -5.14 15.89 -2.16
C MET A 259 -4.77 14.69 -3.04
N HIS A 260 -4.26 14.93 -4.24
CA HIS A 260 -3.71 13.87 -5.07
C HIS A 260 -2.22 13.76 -4.77
N ILE A 261 -1.78 12.55 -4.40
CA ILE A 261 -0.38 12.21 -4.15
C ILE A 261 0.00 11.17 -5.19
N ASP A 262 1.01 11.48 -6.00
CA ASP A 262 1.64 10.48 -6.86
C ASP A 262 2.17 9.35 -5.98
N GLY A 263 1.89 8.10 -6.36
CA GLY A 263 2.36 6.92 -5.63
C GLY A 263 3.86 6.91 -5.39
N ARG A 264 4.66 7.56 -6.26
CA ARG A 264 6.10 7.76 -6.05
C ARG A 264 6.41 8.57 -4.80
N TRP A 265 5.64 9.62 -4.52
CA TRP A 265 5.79 10.42 -3.31
C TRP A 265 5.35 9.64 -2.09
N LEU A 266 4.27 8.87 -2.17
CA LEU A 266 3.85 8.01 -1.06
C LEU A 266 4.93 6.98 -0.72
N MET A 267 5.49 6.31 -1.74
CA MET A 267 6.63 5.42 -1.58
C MET A 267 7.79 6.17 -0.93
N ALA A 268 8.22 7.30 -1.49
CA ALA A 268 9.32 8.10 -0.94
C ALA A 268 9.10 8.53 0.52
N ILE A 269 7.85 8.85 0.90
CA ILE A 269 7.48 9.22 2.26
C ILE A 269 7.56 8.00 3.20
N GLN A 270 6.98 6.86 2.79
CA GLN A 270 7.09 5.60 3.52
C GLN A 270 8.55 5.19 3.73
N TRP A 271 9.45 5.61 2.85
CA TRP A 271 10.90 5.43 2.97
C TRP A 271 11.61 6.43 3.87
N SER A 272 11.24 7.69 3.77
CA SER A 272 11.88 8.76 4.54
C SER A 272 11.79 8.49 6.04
N PHE A 273 10.71 7.84 6.51
CA PHE A 273 10.51 7.51 7.92
C PHE A 273 11.52 6.49 8.46
N PRO A 274 11.63 5.25 7.95
CA PRO A 274 12.66 4.30 8.38
C PRO A 274 14.07 4.85 8.18
N ILE A 275 14.34 5.60 7.12
CA ILE A 275 15.65 6.22 6.88
C ILE A 275 15.97 7.24 7.97
N SER A 276 15.04 8.12 8.30
CA SER A 276 15.22 9.14 9.35
C SER A 276 15.45 8.53 10.74
N LEU A 277 15.00 7.29 10.96
CA LEU A 277 15.23 6.54 12.20
C LEU A 277 16.53 5.72 12.15
N ALA A 278 16.85 5.15 10.98
CA ALA A 278 18.02 4.32 10.80
C ALA A 278 19.29 5.16 10.78
N VAL A 279 19.35 6.27 10.02
CA VAL A 279 20.55 7.12 9.90
C VAL A 279 21.11 7.54 11.26
N PRO A 280 20.30 8.00 12.23
CA PRO A 280 20.74 8.18 13.61
C PRO A 280 21.40 6.94 14.21
N ALA A 281 20.71 5.80 14.19
CA ALA A 281 21.21 4.57 14.76
C ALA A 281 22.53 4.10 14.11
N LEU A 282 22.74 4.38 12.82
CA LEU A 282 23.96 4.07 12.07
C LEU A 282 25.13 4.97 12.45
N ILE A 283 24.87 6.26 12.59
CA ILE A 283 25.83 7.28 13.03
C ILE A 283 26.38 6.93 14.42
N PHE A 284 25.51 6.58 15.36
CA PHE A 284 25.92 6.16 16.69
C PHE A 284 26.74 4.85 16.67
N ALA A 285 26.64 4.01 15.62
CA ALA A 285 27.26 2.68 15.57
C ALA A 285 28.68 2.72 14.99
N GLY A 286 28.98 3.73 14.18
CA GLY A 286 30.24 3.87 13.46
C GLY A 286 31.44 4.28 14.33
N THR A 287 31.20 4.87 15.50
CA THR A 287 32.24 5.57 16.28
C THR A 287 33.08 4.67 17.20
N LEU A 288 32.83 3.36 17.29
CA LEU A 288 33.63 2.45 18.14
C LEU A 288 34.12 1.21 17.36
N PRO A 289 35.27 1.29 16.66
CA PRO A 289 35.82 0.16 15.92
C PRO A 289 36.32 -1.01 16.79
N ASN A 290 36.62 -0.80 18.07
CA ASN A 290 37.44 -1.74 18.87
C ASN A 290 36.92 -2.04 20.30
N ALA A 291 35.66 -1.75 20.64
CA ALA A 291 35.14 -2.09 21.97
C ALA A 291 34.88 -3.60 22.09
N THR A 292 35.53 -4.27 23.04
CA THR A 292 35.30 -5.69 23.34
C THR A 292 33.94 -5.90 24.01
N ALA A 293 33.31 -7.06 23.78
CA ALA A 293 31.92 -7.36 24.17
C ALA A 293 31.62 -7.21 25.68
N HIS A 294 32.62 -7.21 26.55
CA HIS A 294 32.46 -7.10 28.00
C HIS A 294 32.28 -5.68 28.53
N GLN A 295 32.42 -4.65 27.67
CA GLN A 295 32.19 -3.25 28.05
C GLN A 295 30.99 -2.64 27.34
N LEU A 296 30.11 -3.44 26.73
CA LEU A 296 28.98 -2.93 25.95
C LEU A 296 28.01 -2.16 26.86
N PRO A 297 27.95 -0.82 26.74
CA PRO A 297 26.97 0.00 27.45
C PRO A 297 25.55 -0.39 27.04
N ALA A 298 24.58 -0.26 27.94
CA ALA A 298 23.16 -0.58 27.67
C ALA A 298 22.63 0.11 26.38
N LEU A 299 23.14 1.31 26.10
CA LEU A 299 22.81 2.08 24.90
C LEU A 299 23.20 1.34 23.62
N HIS A 300 24.35 0.65 23.59
CA HIS A 300 24.82 -0.07 22.41
C HIS A 300 23.95 -1.30 22.10
N LEU A 301 23.50 -2.03 23.11
CA LEU A 301 22.57 -3.15 22.93
C LEU A 301 21.23 -2.67 22.36
N LEU A 302 20.67 -1.63 22.98
CA LEU A 302 19.41 -1.04 22.53
C LEU A 302 19.55 -0.51 21.09
N GLN A 303 20.66 0.14 20.79
CA GLN A 303 20.94 0.69 19.47
C GLN A 303 21.09 -0.39 18.40
N GLY A 304 21.83 -1.47 18.68
CA GLY A 304 21.97 -2.57 17.72
C GLY A 304 20.62 -3.19 17.38
N LEU A 305 19.79 -3.36 18.39
CA LEU A 305 18.44 -3.89 18.25
C LEU A 305 17.53 -2.94 17.44
N ILE A 306 17.53 -1.64 17.73
CA ILE A 306 16.82 -0.63 16.94
C ILE A 306 17.29 -0.65 15.49
N THR A 307 18.61 -0.70 15.27
CA THR A 307 19.22 -0.67 13.93
C THR A 307 18.74 -1.85 13.10
N TRP A 308 18.82 -3.06 13.64
CA TRP A 308 18.43 -4.27 12.91
C TRP A 308 16.93 -4.35 12.65
N VAL A 309 16.11 -3.93 13.60
CA VAL A 309 14.65 -3.92 13.40
C VAL A 309 14.26 -2.86 12.38
N ALA A 310 14.91 -1.70 12.39
CA ALA A 310 14.77 -0.69 11.34
C ALA A 310 15.26 -1.21 9.97
N CYS A 311 16.38 -1.94 9.91
CA CYS A 311 16.88 -2.58 8.69
C CYS A 311 15.84 -3.53 8.09
N LEU A 312 15.18 -4.34 8.93
CA LEU A 312 14.24 -5.37 8.47
C LEU A 312 12.89 -4.81 8.09
N GLY A 313 12.38 -3.83 8.85
CA GLY A 313 11.23 -3.05 8.41
C GLY A 313 11.51 -2.38 7.07
N SER A 314 12.69 -1.78 6.90
CA SER A 314 13.15 -1.22 5.63
C SER A 314 13.24 -2.30 4.54
N LEU A 315 13.75 -3.51 4.83
CA LEU A 315 13.81 -4.60 3.87
C LEU A 315 12.41 -4.96 3.36
N MET A 316 11.45 -5.12 4.26
CA MET A 316 10.08 -5.51 3.89
C MET A 316 9.39 -4.43 3.06
N ILE A 317 9.52 -3.16 3.46
CA ILE A 317 9.03 -2.04 2.65
C ILE A 317 9.72 -2.05 1.28
N THR A 318 10.98 -2.53 1.17
CA THR A 318 11.78 -2.58 -0.08
C THR A 318 11.19 -3.62 -0.98
N VAL A 319 10.96 -4.80 -0.43
CA VAL A 319 10.37 -5.92 -1.13
C VAL A 319 8.96 -5.57 -1.63
N ILE A 320 8.14 -4.93 -0.80
CA ILE A 320 6.79 -4.49 -1.17
C ILE A 320 6.85 -3.47 -2.32
N ASN A 321 7.69 -2.44 -2.22
CA ASN A 321 7.82 -1.43 -3.27
C ASN A 321 8.45 -1.97 -4.55
N LEU A 322 9.43 -2.84 -4.44
CA LEU A 322 10.03 -3.53 -5.58
C LEU A 322 9.01 -4.46 -6.26
N ARG A 323 8.14 -5.11 -5.47
CA ARG A 323 6.99 -5.87 -6.00
C ARG A 323 6.07 -4.93 -6.78
N TYR A 324 5.65 -3.80 -6.23
CA TYR A 324 4.80 -2.85 -6.97
C TYR A 324 5.47 -2.31 -8.23
N LEU A 325 6.77 -1.98 -8.18
CA LEU A 325 7.52 -1.59 -9.36
C LEU A 325 7.53 -2.70 -10.41
N LEU A 326 7.80 -3.94 -10.00
CA LEU A 326 7.81 -5.08 -10.89
C LEU A 326 6.43 -5.28 -11.52
N LEU A 327 5.36 -5.15 -10.72
CA LEU A 327 4.00 -5.23 -11.24
C LEU A 327 3.71 -4.11 -12.25
N ALA A 328 4.08 -2.87 -11.93
CA ALA A 328 3.91 -1.71 -12.81
C ALA A 328 4.77 -1.76 -14.08
N THR A 329 5.93 -2.41 -14.03
CA THR A 329 6.82 -2.54 -15.19
C THR A 329 6.39 -3.70 -16.09
N VAL A 330 6.06 -4.85 -15.50
CA VAL A 330 5.76 -6.08 -16.22
C VAL A 330 4.31 -6.15 -16.69
N PHE A 331 3.36 -5.67 -15.88
CA PHE A 331 1.93 -5.90 -16.10
C PHE A 331 1.13 -4.68 -16.51
N HIS A 332 1.76 -3.51 -16.67
CA HIS A 332 1.05 -2.29 -17.05
C HIS A 332 0.55 -2.34 -18.51
N PRO A 333 -0.78 -2.35 -18.73
CA PRO A 333 -1.33 -2.51 -20.07
C PRO A 333 -0.98 -1.34 -20.99
N ALA A 334 -0.91 -0.11 -20.49
CA ALA A 334 -0.52 1.04 -21.32
C ALA A 334 0.93 1.03 -21.84
N ARG A 335 1.83 0.20 -21.30
CA ARG A 335 3.26 0.20 -21.69
C ARG A 335 3.57 -0.63 -22.93
N ILE A 336 2.60 -1.38 -23.48
CA ILE A 336 2.85 -2.08 -24.74
C ILE A 336 2.93 -1.02 -25.84
N PRO A 337 4.08 -0.87 -26.54
CA PRO A 337 4.17 0.08 -27.65
C PRO A 337 3.11 -0.26 -28.70
N HIS A 338 2.38 0.77 -29.13
CA HIS A 338 1.33 0.68 -30.15
C HIS A 338 1.86 0.27 -31.52
N GLU A 339 3.17 0.35 -31.72
CA GLU A 339 3.83 -0.19 -32.90
C GLU A 339 3.75 -1.71 -32.88
N LEU A 340 2.61 -2.21 -33.35
CA LEU A 340 2.52 -3.39 -34.20
C LEU A 340 3.29 -3.11 -35.52
N SER A 341 4.54 -2.64 -35.43
CA SER A 341 5.50 -2.91 -36.48
C SER A 341 5.61 -4.42 -36.49
N VAL A 342 5.05 -5.03 -37.53
CA VAL A 342 5.33 -6.41 -37.93
C VAL A 342 6.77 -6.48 -38.42
N LYS A 343 7.74 -5.92 -37.67
CA LYS A 343 9.06 -6.50 -37.67
C LYS A 343 8.85 -7.90 -37.07
N PRO A 344 9.23 -9.00 -37.78
CA PRO A 344 9.24 -10.30 -37.15
C PRO A 344 9.96 -10.09 -35.84
N VAL A 345 9.28 -10.40 -34.73
CA VAL A 345 9.82 -10.23 -33.39
C VAL A 345 11.12 -11.03 -33.39
N ALA A 346 12.24 -10.35 -33.66
CA ALA A 346 13.54 -10.73 -33.16
C ALA A 346 13.22 -11.02 -31.72
N THR A 347 13.30 -12.29 -31.35
CA THR A 347 12.83 -12.82 -30.07
C THR A 347 13.55 -12.03 -28.99
N VAL A 348 12.94 -10.91 -28.60
CA VAL A 348 13.63 -9.89 -27.83
C VAL A 348 13.98 -10.59 -26.55
N ARG A 349 15.27 -10.51 -26.22
CA ARG A 349 15.96 -11.07 -25.05
C ARG A 349 15.26 -10.84 -23.71
N TRP A 350 14.11 -10.21 -23.65
CA TRP A 350 13.24 -10.10 -22.49
C TRP A 350 12.94 -11.45 -21.83
N LYS A 351 12.70 -12.54 -22.58
CA LYS A 351 12.61 -13.89 -21.97
C LYS A 351 13.93 -14.34 -21.33
N ARG A 352 15.07 -13.82 -21.79
CA ARG A 352 16.43 -14.09 -21.28
C ARG A 352 16.79 -13.22 -20.07
N TYR A 353 16.10 -12.10 -19.83
CA TYR A 353 16.28 -11.25 -18.63
C TYR A 353 15.18 -11.45 -17.58
N ALA A 354 13.92 -11.61 -17.99
CA ALA A 354 12.82 -11.95 -17.10
C ALA A 354 12.93 -13.36 -16.54
N ARG A 355 13.48 -14.34 -17.28
CA ARG A 355 13.74 -15.68 -16.72
C ARG A 355 14.71 -15.63 -15.57
N PRO A 356 15.94 -15.09 -15.67
CA PRO A 356 16.87 -15.10 -14.55
C PRO A 356 16.39 -14.23 -13.38
N VAL A 357 15.65 -13.14 -13.60
CA VAL A 357 15.06 -12.36 -12.49
C VAL A 357 13.91 -13.12 -11.82
N ALA A 358 12.99 -13.69 -12.59
CA ALA A 358 11.92 -14.53 -12.06
C ALA A 358 12.47 -15.84 -11.46
N GLN A 359 13.56 -16.38 -12.00
CA GLN A 359 14.29 -17.53 -11.49
C GLN A 359 15.13 -17.18 -10.27
N LEU A 360 15.65 -15.95 -10.13
CA LEU A 360 16.34 -15.52 -8.91
C LEU A 360 15.31 -15.47 -7.78
N PHE A 361 14.18 -14.79 -8.00
CA PHE A 361 13.05 -14.74 -7.06
C PHE A 361 12.49 -16.14 -6.78
N SER A 362 12.33 -16.98 -7.80
CA SER A 362 11.89 -18.36 -7.63
C SER A 362 13.03 -19.31 -7.21
N ALA A 363 14.28 -18.88 -7.06
CA ALA A 363 15.37 -19.72 -6.55
C ALA A 363 15.67 -19.40 -5.09
N THR A 364 15.57 -18.12 -4.69
CA THR A 364 15.56 -17.74 -3.28
C THR A 364 14.30 -18.26 -2.59
N LEU A 365 13.13 -18.21 -3.24
CA LEU A 365 11.91 -18.86 -2.73
C LEU A 365 11.83 -20.36 -3.10
N GLY A 366 12.39 -20.77 -4.24
CA GLY A 366 12.21 -22.14 -4.75
C GLY A 366 13.25 -23.18 -4.34
N ARG A 367 14.23 -22.85 -3.49
CA ARG A 367 14.96 -23.90 -2.75
C ARG A 367 14.04 -24.63 -1.76
N ILE A 368 12.94 -24.02 -1.32
CA ILE A 368 11.84 -24.70 -0.61
C ILE A 368 10.96 -25.49 -1.61
N GLN A 369 10.87 -25.04 -2.85
CA GLN A 369 10.02 -25.60 -3.91
C GLN A 369 10.61 -26.83 -4.61
N LYS A 370 11.93 -27.07 -4.55
CA LYS A 370 12.59 -28.21 -5.22
C LYS A 370 12.27 -29.59 -4.63
N LEU A 371 11.46 -29.68 -3.58
CA LEU A 371 10.93 -30.96 -3.07
C LEU A 371 9.69 -31.45 -3.83
N VAL A 372 9.00 -30.62 -4.63
CA VAL A 372 7.72 -31.02 -5.21
C VAL A 372 7.54 -30.44 -6.63
N ILE A 373 7.69 -31.35 -7.62
CA ILE A 373 7.11 -31.34 -8.97
C ILE A 373 7.89 -30.60 -10.09
N SER A 374 8.42 -31.44 -10.99
CA SER A 374 8.73 -31.10 -12.38
C SER A 374 7.48 -31.26 -13.25
N GLN A 375 7.20 -30.32 -14.16
CA GLN A 375 6.50 -30.68 -15.40
C GLN A 375 6.89 -29.77 -16.59
N ARG A 376 7.13 -30.44 -17.72
CA ARG A 376 7.57 -29.91 -19.02
C ARG A 376 6.42 -29.24 -19.76
N VAL A 377 6.75 -28.19 -20.52
CA VAL A 377 5.88 -27.64 -21.57
C VAL A 377 6.62 -27.76 -22.91
N HIS A 378 6.01 -28.49 -23.85
CA HIS A 378 6.43 -28.59 -25.25
C HIS A 378 6.18 -27.26 -25.98
N THR A 379 7.13 -26.85 -26.82
CA THR A 379 6.96 -25.74 -27.77
C THR A 379 7.15 -26.26 -29.18
N ALA A 380 6.20 -25.95 -30.06
CA ALA A 380 6.19 -26.34 -31.46
C ALA A 380 6.86 -25.27 -32.34
N SER A 381 7.66 -25.80 -33.28
CA SER A 381 8.21 -25.30 -34.56
C SER A 381 8.29 -23.79 -34.84
N ALA A 382 9.53 -23.35 -35.10
CA ALA A 382 9.93 -22.05 -35.61
C ALA A 382 10.05 -22.04 -37.15
N THR A 383 9.69 -20.93 -37.79
CA THR A 383 10.05 -20.58 -39.17
C THR A 383 10.93 -19.31 -39.20
N ARG A 384 11.80 -19.24 -40.21
CA ARG A 384 13.00 -18.39 -40.40
C ARG A 384 12.71 -16.87 -40.51
N PRO A 385 13.64 -15.98 -40.09
CA PRO A 385 13.56 -14.53 -40.33
C PRO A 385 14.38 -14.07 -41.53
N THR A 386 13.98 -12.95 -42.15
CA THR A 386 14.77 -12.11 -43.06
C THR A 386 14.89 -10.70 -42.50
N ASP A 387 16.07 -10.11 -42.67
CA ASP A 387 16.54 -8.88 -42.03
C ASP A 387 16.12 -7.59 -42.76
N SER A 388 15.81 -6.55 -41.98
CA SER A 388 16.24 -5.16 -42.24
C SER A 388 15.87 -4.26 -41.04
N ALA A 389 16.90 -3.72 -40.40
CA ALA A 389 16.82 -2.54 -39.54
C ALA A 389 16.70 -1.31 -40.47
N ASP A 390 15.78 -0.39 -40.22
CA ASP A 390 16.21 0.92 -39.73
C ASP A 390 15.07 1.75 -39.11
N SER A 391 15.51 2.84 -38.48
CA SER A 391 14.83 4.04 -37.94
C SER A 391 13.86 3.86 -36.77
N MET A 392 14.26 4.42 -35.63
CA MET A 392 13.48 4.62 -34.42
C MET A 392 13.68 6.08 -34.03
N GLU A 393 12.63 6.91 -34.07
CA GLU A 393 12.43 8.04 -33.15
C GLU A 393 11.07 8.76 -33.37
N ALA A 394 10.43 9.07 -32.23
CA ALA A 394 9.34 10.03 -31.97
C ALA A 394 7.95 9.80 -32.63
N ASN A 395 6.94 9.51 -31.80
CA ASN A 395 5.82 10.45 -31.54
C ASN A 395 4.76 9.91 -30.57
N SER A 396 4.53 10.69 -29.52
CA SER A 396 3.32 10.68 -28.68
C SER A 396 2.16 11.38 -29.40
N SER A 397 0.94 10.91 -29.13
CA SER A 397 -0.37 11.40 -29.63
C SER A 397 -0.59 11.31 -31.15
N LEU A 398 -0.86 10.10 -31.62
CA LEU A 398 -1.48 9.87 -32.93
C LEU A 398 -2.78 9.08 -32.71
N ALA A 399 -3.90 9.81 -32.62
CA ALA A 399 -5.09 9.29 -33.29
C ALA A 399 -4.66 9.04 -34.75
N PRO A 400 -5.03 7.93 -35.39
CA PRO A 400 -4.57 7.62 -36.74
C PRO A 400 -4.98 8.77 -37.66
N THR A 401 -4.02 9.64 -37.96
CA THR A 401 -4.15 10.71 -38.94
C THR A 401 -4.57 10.03 -40.24
N GLY A 402 -5.55 10.62 -40.94
CA GLY A 402 -6.36 9.97 -41.98
C GLY A 402 -5.62 9.22 -43.10
N SER A 403 -4.31 9.36 -43.24
CA SER A 403 -3.48 8.65 -44.21
C SER A 403 -3.29 7.15 -43.94
N LEU A 404 -3.46 6.67 -42.70
CA LEU A 404 -3.30 5.24 -42.36
C LEU A 404 -4.47 4.36 -42.84
N TRP A 405 -5.60 4.96 -43.22
CA TRP A 405 -6.78 4.23 -43.69
C TRP A 405 -6.75 3.89 -45.18
N HIS A 406 -5.75 4.39 -45.92
CA HIS A 406 -5.62 4.09 -47.35
C HIS A 406 -4.99 2.71 -47.63
N ASP A 407 -4.28 2.13 -46.67
CA ASP A 407 -3.76 0.77 -46.82
C ASP A 407 -4.74 -0.24 -46.20
N SER A 408 -5.61 -0.80 -47.05
CA SER A 408 -6.63 -1.78 -46.67
C SER A 408 -6.04 -3.01 -45.94
N GLU A 409 -4.77 -3.37 -46.20
CA GLU A 409 -4.12 -4.46 -45.49
C GLU A 409 -3.84 -4.14 -44.03
N THR A 410 -3.38 -2.92 -43.73
CA THR A 410 -3.08 -2.50 -42.35
C THR A 410 -4.34 -2.51 -41.49
N PHE A 411 -5.44 -1.98 -42.03
CA PHE A 411 -6.75 -2.01 -41.37
C PHE A 411 -7.21 -3.44 -41.07
N LEU A 412 -7.14 -4.35 -42.05
CA LEU A 412 -7.53 -5.75 -41.86
C LEU A 412 -6.65 -6.46 -40.82
N ARG A 413 -5.35 -6.15 -40.75
CA ARG A 413 -4.44 -6.71 -39.74
C ARG A 413 -4.79 -6.24 -38.34
N VAL A 414 -5.04 -4.94 -38.16
CA VAL A 414 -5.48 -4.38 -36.87
C VAL A 414 -6.80 -5.02 -36.45
N ARG A 415 -7.78 -5.11 -37.36
CA ARG A 415 -9.09 -5.69 -37.06
C ARG A 415 -9.00 -7.17 -36.65
N ARG A 416 -8.17 -7.96 -37.34
CA ARG A 416 -7.93 -9.37 -36.96
C ARG A 416 -7.32 -9.49 -35.57
N PHE A 417 -6.38 -8.60 -35.24
CA PHE A 417 -5.77 -8.55 -33.91
C PHE A 417 -6.81 -8.23 -32.83
N GLU A 418 -7.66 -7.21 -33.05
CA GLU A 418 -8.73 -6.85 -32.11
C GLU A 418 -9.71 -8.01 -31.88
N ILE A 419 -10.15 -8.68 -32.96
CA ILE A 419 -11.05 -9.83 -32.86
C ILE A 419 -10.41 -10.96 -32.06
N ALA A 420 -9.13 -11.25 -32.29
CA ALA A 420 -8.40 -12.26 -31.54
C ALA A 420 -8.28 -11.89 -30.06
N ALA A 421 -7.92 -10.62 -29.77
CA ALA A 421 -7.82 -10.08 -28.42
C ALA A 421 -9.15 -10.16 -27.66
N ARG A 422 -10.27 -9.81 -28.31
CA ARG A 422 -11.62 -9.92 -27.73
C ARG A 422 -12.00 -11.36 -27.41
N ARG A 423 -11.75 -12.29 -28.34
CA ARG A 423 -12.02 -13.72 -28.11
C ARG A 423 -11.21 -14.28 -26.95
N GLU A 424 -9.93 -13.91 -26.88
CA GLU A 424 -9.05 -14.30 -25.79
C GLU A 424 -9.53 -13.71 -24.45
N LEU A 425 -9.85 -12.41 -24.43
CA LEU A 425 -10.39 -11.72 -23.27
C LEU A 425 -11.65 -12.42 -22.73
N LEU A 426 -12.62 -12.71 -23.60
CA LEU A 426 -13.86 -13.40 -23.21
C LEU A 426 -13.56 -14.79 -22.63
N ARG A 427 -12.72 -15.60 -23.29
CA ARG A 427 -12.34 -16.93 -22.76
C ARG A 427 -11.61 -16.83 -21.43
N GLY A 428 -10.76 -15.82 -21.25
CA GLY A 428 -10.04 -15.58 -20.01
C GLY A 428 -10.98 -15.19 -18.87
N LEU A 429 -11.88 -14.23 -19.11
CA LEU A 429 -12.90 -13.84 -18.13
C LEU A 429 -13.84 -15.00 -17.77
N GLU A 430 -14.24 -15.83 -18.73
CA GLU A 430 -15.02 -17.04 -18.47
C GLU A 430 -14.31 -17.98 -17.50
N LYS A 431 -13.02 -18.24 -17.75
CA LYS A 431 -12.17 -19.07 -16.89
C LYS A 431 -12.04 -18.51 -15.48
N LEU A 432 -12.02 -17.18 -15.33
CA LEU A 432 -11.89 -16.51 -14.03
C LEU A 432 -13.21 -16.51 -13.25
N MET A 433 -14.35 -16.33 -13.92
CA MET A 433 -15.67 -16.28 -13.27
C MET A 433 -16.24 -17.68 -12.95
N LYS A 434 -15.88 -18.71 -13.72
CA LYS A 434 -16.42 -20.07 -13.54
C LYS A 434 -16.14 -20.67 -12.14
N PRO A 435 -14.95 -20.51 -11.54
CA PRO A 435 -14.71 -20.90 -10.15
C PRO A 435 -15.57 -20.12 -9.14
N LEU A 436 -15.77 -18.82 -9.35
CA LEU A 436 -16.54 -17.97 -8.45
C LEU A 436 -18.01 -18.36 -8.40
N ALA A 437 -18.58 -18.73 -9.55
CA ALA A 437 -19.96 -19.21 -9.63
C ALA A 437 -20.20 -20.51 -8.84
N ARG A 438 -19.13 -21.24 -8.45
CA ARG A 438 -19.22 -22.49 -7.69
C ARG A 438 -19.07 -22.31 -6.17
N GLN A 439 -18.60 -21.15 -5.70
CA GLN A 439 -18.44 -20.87 -4.28
C GLN A 439 -19.82 -20.50 -3.69
N SER A 440 -20.44 -21.40 -2.90
CA SER A 440 -21.83 -21.23 -2.44
C SER A 440 -21.99 -20.67 -1.02
N GLU A 441 -20.96 -20.72 -0.18
CA GLU A 441 -21.17 -20.63 1.28
C GLU A 441 -21.31 -19.21 1.84
N SER A 442 -20.73 -18.18 1.21
CA SER A 442 -21.00 -16.77 1.49
C SER A 442 -20.45 -15.90 0.34
N PRO A 443 -21.15 -15.87 -0.81
CA PRO A 443 -20.65 -15.15 -1.98
C PRO A 443 -20.78 -13.63 -1.75
N PRO A 444 -19.77 -12.83 -2.13
CA PRO A 444 -19.84 -11.38 -2.04
C PRO A 444 -21.06 -10.83 -2.80
N THR A 445 -21.48 -9.62 -2.46
CA THR A 445 -22.59 -8.89 -3.13
C THR A 445 -22.35 -8.77 -4.62
N GLY A 446 -21.09 -8.60 -5.01
CA GLY A 446 -20.64 -8.66 -6.39
C GLY A 446 -19.13 -8.80 -6.53
N ILE A 447 -18.65 -8.60 -7.75
CA ILE A 447 -17.23 -8.67 -8.10
C ILE A 447 -16.82 -7.44 -8.90
N LEU A 448 -15.63 -6.92 -8.61
CA LEU A 448 -15.00 -5.82 -9.35
C LEU A 448 -14.03 -6.38 -10.39
N VAL A 449 -14.15 -5.88 -11.61
CA VAL A 449 -13.28 -6.19 -12.74
C VAL A 449 -12.52 -4.92 -13.11
N GLY A 450 -11.20 -4.94 -12.91
CA GLY A 450 -10.30 -3.83 -13.24
C GLY A 450 -9.05 -4.30 -13.99
N LEU A 451 -9.24 -5.04 -15.10
CA LEU A 451 -8.16 -5.65 -15.88
C LEU A 451 -7.17 -4.62 -16.47
N GLN A 452 -7.63 -3.38 -16.64
CA GLN A 452 -6.85 -2.24 -17.12
C GLN A 452 -5.89 -1.67 -16.07
N HIS A 453 -6.04 -2.06 -14.80
CA HIS A 453 -5.21 -1.59 -13.68
C HIS A 453 -4.18 -2.64 -13.30
N TRP A 454 -2.90 -2.30 -13.37
CA TRP A 454 -1.80 -3.25 -13.14
C TRP A 454 -1.70 -3.75 -11.70
N PHE A 455 -2.21 -2.97 -10.76
CA PHE A 455 -2.24 -3.29 -9.34
C PHE A 455 -3.45 -4.16 -8.97
N MET A 456 -4.49 -4.23 -9.80
CA MET A 456 -5.59 -5.19 -9.65
C MET A 456 -5.16 -6.52 -10.28
N LEU A 457 -4.72 -7.45 -9.46
CA LEU A 457 -4.13 -8.69 -9.94
C LEU A 457 -5.16 -9.69 -10.47
N GLY A 458 -6.44 -9.61 -10.07
CA GLY A 458 -7.53 -10.43 -10.58
C GLY A 458 -8.90 -9.89 -10.15
N LEU A 459 -9.95 -10.72 -10.21
CA LEU A 459 -11.31 -10.33 -9.77
C LEU A 459 -11.32 -10.04 -8.27
N ALA A 460 -11.74 -8.85 -7.88
CA ALA A 460 -11.87 -8.45 -6.47
C ALA A 460 -13.32 -8.64 -6.00
N ALA A 461 -13.51 -8.97 -4.72
CA ALA A 461 -14.83 -9.05 -4.10
C ALA A 461 -15.33 -7.64 -3.75
N ASP A 462 -16.63 -7.43 -3.87
CA ASP A 462 -17.28 -6.30 -3.20
C ASP A 462 -17.70 -6.69 -1.77
N GLY A 463 -17.46 -5.78 -0.84
CA GLY A 463 -17.88 -5.86 0.56
C GLY A 463 -16.82 -6.41 1.51
N ASP A 464 -16.88 -5.87 2.73
CA ASP A 464 -16.17 -6.40 3.88
C ASP A 464 -16.74 -7.79 4.16
N ARG A 465 -16.01 -8.85 3.79
CA ARG A 465 -16.25 -10.15 4.42
C ARG A 465 -16.00 -9.92 5.91
N GLU A 466 -17.06 -9.77 6.69
CA GLU A 466 -17.12 -9.87 8.15
C GLU A 466 -16.55 -11.20 8.71
N SER A 467 -15.88 -12.00 7.88
CA SER A 467 -15.03 -13.10 8.28
C SER A 467 -13.81 -12.60 9.08
N ARG A 468 -14.07 -12.20 10.33
CA ARG A 468 -13.35 -12.45 11.60
C ARG A 468 -11.83 -12.29 11.70
N PHE A 469 -11.13 -11.86 10.66
CA PHE A 469 -9.68 -11.76 10.68
C PHE A 469 -9.24 -10.38 10.21
N LEU A 470 -9.32 -9.47 11.19
CA LEU A 470 -8.53 -8.25 11.42
C LEU A 470 -7.61 -7.75 10.28
N ARG A 471 -7.99 -6.54 9.82
CA ARG A 471 -7.16 -5.38 9.39
C ARG A 471 -6.30 -5.50 8.11
N ASP A 472 -6.42 -4.45 7.32
CA ASP A 472 -5.65 -4.09 6.11
C ASP A 472 -5.92 -4.94 4.86
N ARG A 473 -7.21 -5.23 4.58
CA ARG A 473 -7.61 -5.66 3.24
C ARG A 473 -7.82 -4.42 2.39
N THR A 474 -6.88 -4.16 1.49
CA THR A 474 -7.12 -3.19 0.42
C THR A 474 -7.71 -3.91 -0.81
N ILE A 475 -8.44 -3.23 -1.69
CA ILE A 475 -8.86 -3.65 -3.04
C ILE A 475 -7.70 -4.29 -3.82
N LEU A 476 -6.46 -3.98 -3.44
CA LEU A 476 -5.24 -4.53 -4.01
C LEU A 476 -5.02 -6.02 -3.70
N ASP A 477 -5.65 -6.60 -2.66
CA ASP A 477 -5.22 -7.92 -2.12
C ASP A 477 -6.24 -9.10 -2.12
N PRO A 478 -7.58 -8.99 -2.04
CA PRO A 478 -8.42 -10.18 -2.10
C PRO A 478 -8.73 -10.56 -3.56
N ILE A 479 -7.78 -11.21 -4.23
CA ILE A 479 -8.03 -11.83 -5.53
C ILE A 479 -8.93 -13.06 -5.31
N LEU A 480 -10.18 -13.02 -5.76
CA LEU A 480 -11.12 -14.13 -5.66
C LEU A 480 -10.77 -15.30 -6.61
N SER A 481 -10.00 -15.02 -7.66
CA SER A 481 -9.76 -15.93 -8.78
C SER A 481 -8.27 -15.99 -9.17
N TRP A 482 -7.94 -16.67 -10.27
CA TRP A 482 -6.59 -16.63 -10.79
C TRP A 482 -6.18 -15.19 -11.16
N PRO A 483 -4.90 -14.84 -11.04
CA PRO A 483 -4.43 -13.56 -11.52
C PRO A 483 -4.69 -13.39 -13.03
N PHE A 484 -5.06 -12.18 -13.44
CA PHE A 484 -5.39 -11.83 -14.83
C PHE A 484 -4.31 -12.23 -15.82
N TYR A 485 -3.03 -12.03 -15.46
CA TYR A 485 -1.89 -12.34 -16.33
C TYR A 485 -1.73 -13.85 -16.63
N ARG A 486 -2.38 -14.73 -15.85
CA ARG A 486 -2.42 -16.18 -16.13
C ARG A 486 -3.54 -16.56 -17.09
N ALA A 487 -4.65 -15.84 -17.06
CA ALA A 487 -5.85 -16.17 -17.83
C ALA A 487 -5.96 -15.40 -19.16
N ILE A 488 -5.37 -14.20 -19.22
CA ILE A 488 -5.52 -13.26 -20.34
C ILE A 488 -4.13 -12.73 -20.71
N SER A 489 -3.74 -12.83 -21.99
CA SER A 489 -2.46 -12.33 -22.46
C SER A 489 -2.34 -10.82 -22.30
N MET A 490 -1.09 -10.35 -22.20
CA MET A 490 -0.73 -8.93 -22.16
C MET A 490 -1.38 -8.14 -23.31
N ARG A 491 -1.45 -8.71 -24.52
CA ARG A 491 -2.06 -8.11 -25.72
C ARG A 491 -3.56 -7.89 -25.55
N ALA A 492 -4.29 -8.91 -25.08
CA ALA A 492 -5.71 -8.80 -24.83
C ALA A 492 -6.04 -7.79 -23.70
N ARG A 493 -5.20 -7.73 -22.66
CA ARG A 493 -5.33 -6.72 -21.59
C ARG A 493 -5.06 -5.30 -22.09
N HIS A 494 -4.10 -5.11 -22.99
CA HIS A 494 -3.86 -3.81 -23.60
C HIS A 494 -5.03 -3.37 -24.48
N HIS A 495 -5.59 -4.26 -25.30
CA HIS A 495 -6.80 -3.94 -26.06
C HIS A 495 -7.97 -3.57 -25.12
N TYR A 496 -8.13 -4.30 -24.02
CA TYR A 496 -9.14 -3.96 -23.01
C TYR A 496 -8.87 -2.59 -22.37
N TYR A 497 -7.63 -2.25 -22.04
CA TYR A 497 -7.26 -0.92 -21.54
C TYR A 497 -7.63 0.19 -22.54
N LEU A 498 -7.36 0.01 -23.84
CA LEU A 498 -7.74 0.98 -24.87
C LEU A 498 -9.25 1.15 -24.93
N LEU A 499 -9.98 0.04 -24.91
CA LEU A 499 -11.43 0.03 -24.93
C LEU A 499 -12.03 0.74 -23.72
N THR A 500 -11.62 0.37 -22.51
CA THR A 500 -12.16 0.98 -21.28
C THR A 500 -11.78 2.45 -21.16
N LYS A 501 -10.57 2.83 -21.59
CA LYS A 501 -10.14 4.24 -21.63
C LYS A 501 -10.96 5.06 -22.62
N ALA A 502 -11.23 4.53 -23.81
CA ALA A 502 -12.04 5.19 -24.83
C ALA A 502 -13.50 5.36 -24.40
N LEU A 503 -14.05 4.36 -23.72
CA LEU A 503 -15.41 4.40 -23.19
C LEU A 503 -15.52 5.17 -21.87
N ASP A 504 -14.38 5.60 -21.30
CA ASP A 504 -14.28 6.27 -20.00
C ASP A 504 -14.92 5.43 -18.88
N ILE A 505 -14.53 4.15 -18.81
CA ILE A 505 -14.92 3.19 -17.78
C ILE A 505 -13.68 2.79 -16.98
N ASP A 506 -13.65 3.13 -15.70
CA ASP A 506 -12.54 2.83 -14.81
C ASP A 506 -12.66 1.43 -14.19
N LEU A 507 -13.86 0.97 -13.88
CA LEU A 507 -14.11 -0.34 -13.28
C LEU A 507 -15.44 -0.90 -13.77
N ILE A 508 -15.57 -2.23 -13.74
CA ILE A 508 -16.85 -2.89 -13.94
C ILE A 508 -17.22 -3.63 -12.65
N TYR A 509 -18.37 -3.29 -12.09
CA TYR A 509 -18.96 -4.02 -10.97
C TYR A 509 -19.99 -5.02 -11.51
N LEU A 510 -19.93 -6.28 -11.08
CA LEU A 510 -20.88 -7.33 -11.46
C LEU A 510 -21.60 -7.84 -10.22
N GLU A 511 -22.91 -7.60 -10.12
CA GLU A 511 -23.75 -8.16 -9.06
C GLU A 511 -23.72 -9.70 -9.10
N LYS A 512 -23.76 -10.29 -7.90
CA LYS A 512 -23.94 -11.72 -7.71
C LYS A 512 -25.16 -12.25 -8.47
N GLY A 513 -24.96 -13.40 -9.13
CA GLY A 513 -26.01 -14.07 -9.90
C GLY A 513 -26.05 -13.68 -11.38
N ILE A 514 -25.22 -12.73 -11.81
CA ILE A 514 -25.01 -12.47 -13.23
C ILE A 514 -24.14 -13.57 -13.83
N SER A 515 -24.74 -14.36 -14.72
CA SER A 515 -23.99 -15.39 -15.44
C SER A 515 -22.99 -14.76 -16.41
N PHE A 516 -21.90 -15.48 -16.71
CA PHE A 516 -20.92 -15.02 -17.70
C PHE A 516 -21.59 -14.72 -19.06
N ARG A 517 -22.57 -15.54 -19.48
CA ARG A 517 -23.34 -15.31 -20.72
C ARG A 517 -24.06 -13.96 -20.75
N LYS A 518 -24.59 -13.52 -19.60
CA LYS A 518 -25.21 -12.20 -19.45
C LYS A 518 -24.15 -11.10 -19.54
N PHE A 519 -23.04 -11.25 -18.83
CA PHE A 519 -21.94 -10.29 -18.89
C PHE A 519 -21.33 -10.13 -20.29
N VAL A 520 -21.24 -11.22 -21.08
CA VAL A 520 -20.80 -11.16 -22.48
C VAL A 520 -21.66 -10.22 -23.32
N LYS A 521 -22.97 -10.10 -23.04
CA LYS A 521 -23.84 -9.16 -23.76
C LYS A 521 -23.43 -7.71 -23.51
N VAL A 522 -23.13 -7.37 -22.25
CA VAL A 522 -22.63 -6.04 -21.86
C VAL A 522 -21.30 -5.75 -22.56
N LEU A 523 -20.36 -6.71 -22.55
CA LEU A 523 -19.07 -6.55 -23.23
C LEU A 523 -19.23 -6.40 -24.76
N ARG A 524 -20.22 -7.04 -25.38
CA ARG A 524 -20.52 -6.87 -26.81
C ARG A 524 -20.99 -5.46 -27.12
N VAL A 525 -21.89 -4.89 -26.31
CA VAL A 525 -22.32 -3.49 -26.44
C VAL A 525 -21.10 -2.57 -26.31
N MET A 526 -20.22 -2.80 -25.32
CA MET A 526 -18.98 -2.03 -25.20
C MET A 526 -18.09 -2.14 -26.45
N PHE A 527 -17.93 -3.35 -27.02
CA PHE A 527 -17.17 -3.54 -28.25
C PHE A 527 -17.80 -2.81 -29.44
N GLU A 528 -19.13 -2.80 -29.52
CA GLU A 528 -19.89 -2.14 -30.57
C GLU A 528 -19.80 -0.62 -30.46
N THR A 529 -20.02 -0.05 -29.27
CA THR A 529 -19.83 1.39 -29.01
C THR A 529 -18.40 1.83 -29.36
N TYR A 530 -17.40 1.05 -28.96
CA TYR A 530 -16.01 1.33 -29.30
C TYR A 530 -15.76 1.31 -30.82
N ASP A 531 -16.31 0.32 -31.52
CA ASP A 531 -16.17 0.15 -32.98
C ASP A 531 -16.89 1.27 -33.76
N MET A 532 -18.11 1.62 -33.37
CA MET A 532 -18.93 2.62 -34.06
C MET A 532 -18.34 4.03 -33.94
N HIS A 533 -17.82 4.38 -32.76
CA HIS A 533 -17.35 5.74 -32.50
C HIS A 533 -15.83 5.89 -32.58
N GLY A 534 -15.10 4.82 -32.95
CA GLY A 534 -13.64 4.81 -33.00
C GLY A 534 -13.00 5.23 -31.68
N GLY A 535 -13.66 4.92 -30.56
CA GLY A 535 -13.25 5.30 -29.21
C GLY A 535 -13.33 6.80 -28.87
N ARG A 536 -14.06 7.61 -29.66
CA ARG A 536 -14.27 9.04 -29.40
C ARG A 536 -15.42 9.33 -28.46
N GLN A 537 -16.38 8.40 -28.36
CA GLN A 537 -17.58 8.57 -27.55
C GLN A 537 -17.48 7.72 -26.28
N ARG A 538 -17.77 8.37 -25.15
CA ARG A 538 -17.89 7.72 -23.85
C ARG A 538 -19.09 6.76 -23.83
N ALA A 539 -19.01 5.70 -23.04
CA ALA A 539 -20.18 4.83 -22.84
C ALA A 539 -21.24 5.54 -21.99
N GLU A 540 -22.53 5.39 -22.30
CA GLU A 540 -23.63 5.99 -21.53
C GLU A 540 -24.70 4.94 -21.18
N GLU A 541 -25.49 5.16 -20.13
CA GLU A 541 -26.48 4.18 -19.62
C GLU A 541 -27.46 3.74 -20.71
N HIS A 542 -27.94 4.66 -21.55
CA HIS A 542 -28.89 4.41 -22.63
C HIS A 542 -28.38 3.39 -23.67
N GLN A 543 -27.07 3.27 -23.87
CA GLN A 543 -26.48 2.34 -24.85
C GLN A 543 -26.64 0.87 -24.43
N PHE A 544 -26.89 0.62 -23.13
CA PHE A 544 -27.07 -0.71 -22.57
C PHE A 544 -28.55 -1.10 -22.38
N THR A 545 -29.47 -0.32 -22.94
CA THR A 545 -30.90 -0.62 -22.91
C THR A 545 -31.22 -1.86 -23.76
N GLY A 546 -32.34 -2.53 -23.45
CA GLY A 546 -32.78 -3.75 -24.17
C GLY A 546 -32.04 -5.04 -23.80
N LEU A 547 -31.09 -5.01 -22.87
CA LEU A 547 -30.39 -6.20 -22.39
C LEU A 547 -31.27 -7.04 -21.45
N ARG A 548 -32.00 -8.03 -22.01
CA ARG A 548 -32.90 -8.90 -21.23
C ARG A 548 -32.24 -9.50 -19.97
N GLY A 549 -32.82 -9.18 -18.81
CA GLY A 549 -32.45 -9.75 -17.52
C GLY A 549 -31.19 -9.15 -16.89
N ILE A 550 -30.74 -7.99 -17.37
CA ILE A 550 -29.59 -7.22 -16.89
C ILE A 550 -29.97 -5.74 -16.86
N ARG A 551 -29.67 -5.04 -15.76
CA ARG A 551 -29.66 -3.58 -15.73
C ARG A 551 -28.21 -3.12 -15.67
N VAL A 552 -27.83 -2.20 -16.54
CA VAL A 552 -26.52 -1.57 -16.50
C VAL A 552 -26.70 -0.13 -16.03
N ILE A 553 -25.85 0.31 -15.11
CA ILE A 553 -25.86 1.67 -14.56
C ILE A 553 -24.43 2.18 -14.63
N VAL A 554 -24.23 3.35 -15.22
CA VAL A 554 -22.91 4.00 -15.24
C VAL A 554 -22.86 5.00 -14.10
N ALA A 555 -22.14 4.64 -13.04
CA ALA A 555 -22.01 5.49 -11.86
C ALA A 555 -20.71 6.27 -11.91
N GLU A 556 -20.80 7.59 -11.68
CA GLU A 556 -19.63 8.40 -11.42
C GLU A 556 -19.43 8.49 -9.91
N LEU A 557 -18.57 7.62 -9.39
CA LEU A 557 -18.16 7.69 -8.00
C LEU A 557 -17.22 8.87 -7.83
N ASP A 558 -17.64 9.83 -7.02
CA ASP A 558 -16.81 10.90 -6.51
C ASP A 558 -17.06 11.01 -5.01
N ILE A 559 -16.02 10.80 -4.21
CA ILE A 559 -16.08 10.90 -2.75
C ILE A 559 -16.62 12.25 -2.26
N HIS A 560 -16.65 13.29 -3.12
CA HIS A 560 -17.26 14.59 -2.85
C HIS A 560 -18.78 14.64 -3.02
N ARG A 561 -19.32 13.91 -4.01
CA ARG A 561 -20.76 13.89 -4.34
C ARG A 561 -21.31 12.56 -3.87
N SER A 562 -21.82 12.52 -2.64
CA SER A 562 -22.52 11.41 -1.97
C SER A 562 -22.25 10.00 -2.53
N PRO A 563 -21.59 9.10 -1.77
CA PRO A 563 -21.19 7.78 -2.26
C PRO A 563 -22.35 6.90 -2.74
N ASN A 564 -23.59 7.23 -2.30
CA ASN A 564 -24.77 6.46 -2.61
C ASN A 564 -25.58 7.16 -3.72
N LEU A 565 -25.82 6.48 -4.85
CA LEU A 565 -26.78 6.89 -5.88
C LEU A 565 -28.22 6.91 -5.33
N GLY A 566 -28.44 6.42 -4.11
CA GLY A 566 -29.73 6.44 -3.42
C GLY A 566 -30.73 5.45 -4.01
N ARG A 567 -30.28 4.52 -4.85
CA ARG A 567 -31.15 3.55 -5.54
C ARG A 567 -31.46 2.38 -4.61
N LYS A 568 -32.61 2.42 -3.92
CA LYS A 568 -33.08 1.37 -2.98
C LYS A 568 -33.03 -0.05 -3.56
N ASN A 569 -33.24 -0.20 -4.87
CA ASN A 569 -33.37 -1.49 -5.53
C ASN A 569 -32.04 -2.09 -6.01
N TYR A 570 -30.94 -1.33 -5.98
CA TYR A 570 -29.64 -1.77 -6.49
C TYR A 570 -28.59 -1.55 -5.40
N PRO A 571 -28.19 -2.60 -4.66
CA PRO A 571 -27.23 -2.46 -3.57
C PRO A 571 -25.89 -2.01 -4.14
N GLU A 572 -25.40 -0.88 -3.65
CA GLU A 572 -24.12 -0.32 -4.06
C GLU A 572 -22.98 -0.92 -3.22
N PRO A 573 -21.82 -1.19 -3.85
CA PRO A 573 -20.59 -1.56 -3.15
C PRO A 573 -20.17 -0.52 -2.12
N GLU A 574 -19.52 -0.98 -1.06
CA GLU A 574 -18.76 -0.09 -0.18
C GLU A 574 -17.43 0.24 -0.87
N TYR A 575 -17.32 1.48 -1.36
CA TYR A 575 -16.16 1.97 -2.10
C TYR A 575 -15.17 2.75 -1.22
N ASP A 576 -14.97 2.35 0.03
CA ASP A 576 -14.18 3.11 1.01
C ASP A 576 -12.75 3.41 0.55
N GLU A 577 -12.20 2.56 -0.33
CA GLU A 577 -10.87 2.70 -0.88
C GLU A 577 -10.82 3.34 -2.27
N ILE A 578 -11.96 3.60 -2.90
CA ILE A 578 -12.00 4.25 -4.22
C ILE A 578 -12.47 5.68 -4.03
N SER A 579 -11.61 6.65 -4.34
CA SER A 579 -12.04 8.05 -4.23
C SER A 579 -12.86 8.51 -5.42
N ARG A 580 -12.44 8.10 -6.62
CA ARG A 580 -12.93 8.64 -7.88
C ARG A 580 -12.80 7.55 -8.94
N ALA A 581 -13.93 7.18 -9.52
CA ALA A 581 -14.00 6.19 -10.57
C ALA A 581 -15.29 6.35 -11.36
N ARG A 582 -15.26 6.04 -12.65
CA ARG A 582 -16.45 5.76 -13.45
C ARG A 582 -16.69 4.26 -13.49
N ILE A 583 -17.71 3.79 -12.79
CA ILE A 583 -17.95 2.37 -12.58
C ILE A 583 -19.15 1.95 -13.41
N LEU A 584 -18.94 0.96 -14.29
CA LEU A 584 -20.01 0.29 -15.01
C LEU A 584 -20.59 -0.79 -14.09
N HIS A 585 -21.69 -0.48 -13.41
CA HIS A 585 -22.41 -1.46 -12.62
C HIS A 585 -23.30 -2.31 -13.50
N VAL A 586 -23.17 -3.62 -13.38
CA VAL A 586 -24.03 -4.59 -14.02
C VAL A 586 -24.81 -5.28 -12.91
N PHE A 587 -26.12 -5.10 -12.93
CA PHE A 587 -27.07 -5.68 -11.98
C PHE A 587 -27.97 -6.71 -12.66
N ARG A 588 -28.51 -7.64 -11.88
CA ARG A 588 -29.64 -8.46 -12.27
C ARG A 588 -30.86 -7.55 -12.36
N ASP A 589 -31.50 -7.58 -13.51
CA ASP A 589 -32.77 -6.90 -13.70
C ASP A 589 -33.83 -7.48 -12.74
N ARG A 590 -34.46 -6.60 -11.97
CA ARG A 590 -35.49 -6.93 -10.97
C ARG A 590 -36.91 -6.64 -11.49
N GLY A 591 -37.06 -6.15 -12.72
CA GLY A 591 -38.35 -5.88 -13.35
C GLY A 591 -39.17 -4.77 -12.68
N MET A 592 -38.57 -4.00 -11.77
CA MET A 592 -39.23 -2.95 -11.00
C MET A 592 -38.57 -1.62 -11.35
N ASP A 593 -39.38 -0.76 -11.97
CA ASP A 593 -39.09 0.60 -12.42
C ASP A 593 -37.92 0.72 -13.42
N GLU A 594 -38.27 0.70 -14.71
CA GLU A 594 -37.80 1.78 -15.57
C GLU A 594 -38.28 3.07 -14.90
N ALA A 595 -37.50 3.59 -13.94
CA ALA A 595 -37.64 5.00 -13.57
C ALA A 595 -37.65 5.70 -14.91
N LEU A 596 -38.80 6.29 -15.28
CA LEU A 596 -38.98 7.01 -16.53
C LEU A 596 -37.78 7.94 -16.62
N GLU A 597 -36.79 7.55 -17.42
CA GLU A 597 -35.64 8.38 -17.71
C GLU A 597 -36.33 9.58 -18.37
N GLU A 598 -36.36 10.72 -17.68
CA GLU A 598 -36.83 11.95 -18.29
C GLU A 598 -36.00 12.08 -19.56
N VAL A 599 -36.63 11.81 -20.71
CA VAL A 599 -35.98 11.87 -22.01
C VAL A 599 -35.35 13.25 -22.04
N PRO A 600 -34.00 13.36 -22.15
CA PRO A 600 -33.36 14.66 -22.15
C PRO A 600 -34.00 15.49 -23.25
N THR A 601 -34.72 16.55 -22.88
CA THR A 601 -35.34 17.46 -23.86
C THR A 601 -34.28 18.26 -24.62
N ASP A 602 -33.04 18.23 -24.15
CA ASP A 602 -31.89 18.86 -24.79
C ASP A 602 -31.27 17.92 -25.84
N PHE A 603 -31.52 18.24 -27.11
CA PHE A 603 -30.94 17.58 -28.29
C PHE A 603 -29.47 17.96 -28.56
N GLU A 604 -28.78 18.61 -27.61
CA GLU A 604 -27.37 19.01 -27.72
C GLU A 604 -26.45 17.76 -27.67
N GLY A 605 -26.39 17.03 -28.77
CA GLY A 605 -25.57 15.81 -28.90
C GLY A 605 -26.20 14.71 -29.76
N ALA A 606 -27.47 14.82 -30.12
CA ALA A 606 -28.05 13.96 -31.15
C ALA A 606 -27.32 14.23 -32.48
N PRO A 607 -26.94 13.19 -33.25
CA PRO A 607 -26.35 13.41 -34.56
C PRO A 607 -27.34 14.23 -35.38
N VAL A 608 -26.97 15.47 -35.71
CA VAL A 608 -27.70 16.26 -36.69
C VAL A 608 -27.62 15.49 -37.98
N PHE A 609 -28.72 14.84 -38.37
CA PHE A 609 -28.87 14.33 -39.73
C PHE A 609 -28.92 15.54 -40.65
N SER A 610 -27.76 16.04 -41.06
CA SER A 610 -27.63 17.03 -42.12
C SER A 610 -27.89 16.30 -43.45
N GLY A 611 -29.17 16.02 -43.71
CA GLY A 611 -29.66 15.51 -44.97
C GLY A 611 -30.59 16.54 -45.60
N TRP A 612 -30.00 17.46 -46.36
CA TRP A 612 -30.60 18.13 -47.51
C TRP A 612 -29.52 18.34 -48.56
#